data_AF-A0AAV0M415-F1
#
_entry.id   AF-A0AAV0M415-F1
#
_cell.length_a   1.000
_cell.length_b   1.000
_cell.length_c   1.000
_cell.angle_alpha   90.00
_cell.angle_beta   90.00
_cell.angle_gamma   90.00
#
_symmetry.space_group_name_H-M   'P 1'
#
loop_
_entity.id
_entity.type
_entity.pdbx_description
1 polymer ?
#
loop_
_entity_poly.entity_id
_entity_poly.type
_entity_poly.pdbx_seq_one_letter_code
_entity_poly.pdbx_strand_id
1 'polypeptide(L)'
;MRCSPGGGNICDGVPANNGTALLRCCKNHCRNVVQDENNCGACGDKCGFGLHCCDGACVSFASSASHCGECNRRCSSGLKCEYGSCGYA
;
A
#
# COMPACT_ATOMS: atom_id res chain seq x y z
N MET A 1 12.72 2.93 13.38
CA MET A 1 11.70 1.88 13.54
C MET A 1 12.32 0.53 13.91
N ARG A 2 12.44 0.25 15.21
CA ARG A 2 12.74 -1.12 15.68
C ARG A 2 11.44 -1.81 16.02
N CYS A 3 11.29 -3.06 15.61
CA CYS A 3 10.16 -3.87 16.05
C CYS A 3 10.46 -4.46 17.43
N SER A 4 9.48 -4.42 18.33
CA SER A 4 9.50 -5.18 19.58
C SER A 4 8.63 -6.44 19.45
N PRO A 5 9.21 -7.60 19.10
CA PRO A 5 8.45 -8.85 18.93
C PRO A 5 7.87 -9.40 20.25
N GLY A 6 8.50 -9.10 21.40
CA GLY A 6 7.99 -9.50 22.72
C GLY A 6 6.79 -8.70 23.24
N GLY A 7 6.42 -7.61 22.57
CA GLY A 7 5.34 -6.69 23.00
C GLY A 7 4.10 -6.68 22.10
N GLY A 8 3.92 -7.67 21.22
CA GLY A 8 2.75 -7.72 20.33
C GLY A 8 2.94 -7.02 18.98
N ASN A 9 4.16 -7.08 18.42
CA ASN A 9 4.55 -6.38 17.19
C ASN A 9 4.34 -4.86 17.32
N ILE A 10 5.13 -4.20 18.16
CA ILE A 10 5.05 -2.74 18.33
C ILE A 10 6.11 -2.05 17.46
N CYS A 11 5.68 -1.02 16.75
CA CYS A 11 6.47 -0.18 15.87
C CYS A 11 6.51 1.26 16.40
N ASP A 12 7.65 1.68 16.96
CA ASP A 12 7.82 3.02 17.54
C ASP A 12 6.70 3.39 18.55
N GLY A 13 6.23 2.41 19.33
CA GLY A 13 5.14 2.57 20.31
C GLY A 13 3.73 2.31 19.76
N VAL A 14 3.56 2.09 18.46
CA VAL A 14 2.28 1.81 17.81
C VAL A 14 2.08 0.31 17.57
N PRO A 15 0.91 -0.29 17.92
CA PRO A 15 0.64 -1.70 17.66
C PRO A 15 0.48 -1.99 16.16
N ALA A 16 1.34 -2.83 15.59
CA ALA A 16 1.40 -3.16 14.17
C ALA A 16 0.22 -3.99 13.61
N ASN A 17 -0.74 -4.37 14.46
CA ASN A 17 -1.81 -5.31 14.09
C ASN A 17 -3.21 -4.87 14.56
N ASN A 18 -3.37 -3.68 15.13
CA ASN A 18 -4.65 -3.26 15.71
C ASN A 18 -5.44 -2.31 14.78
N GLY A 19 -5.71 -2.78 13.56
CA GLY A 19 -6.71 -2.19 12.64
C GLY A 19 -6.40 -0.82 12.02
N THR A 20 -5.47 -0.04 12.57
CA THR A 20 -5.11 1.31 12.09
C THR A 20 -3.63 1.45 11.73
N ALA A 21 -2.80 0.46 12.06
CA ALA A 21 -1.37 0.54 11.83
C ALA A 21 -1.02 0.05 10.43
N LEU A 22 -0.70 1.02 9.58
CA LEU A 22 -0.02 0.85 8.29
C LEU A 22 1.25 -0.04 8.39
N LEU A 23 1.79 -0.21 9.59
CA LEU A 23 3.09 -0.81 9.87
C LEU A 23 2.97 -2.27 10.33
N ARG A 24 3.76 -3.17 9.75
CA ARG A 24 3.98 -4.57 10.18
C ARG A 24 5.42 -4.79 10.60
N CYS A 25 5.64 -5.62 11.60
CA CYS A 25 6.98 -6.12 11.91
C CYS A 25 7.45 -7.16 10.88
N CYS A 26 8.41 -6.77 10.06
CA CYS A 26 9.14 -7.63 9.13
C CYS A 26 10.53 -7.91 9.70
N LYS A 27 10.72 -9.10 10.25
CA LYS A 27 11.93 -9.49 10.98
C LYS A 27 12.14 -8.54 12.19
N ASN A 28 13.20 -7.75 12.22
CA ASN A 28 13.50 -6.79 13.30
C ASN A 28 13.14 -5.34 12.95
N HIS A 29 12.51 -5.11 11.80
CA HIS A 29 12.14 -3.79 11.32
C HIS A 29 10.64 -3.69 11.12
N CYS A 30 10.10 -2.52 11.39
CA CYS A 30 8.76 -2.22 10.95
C CYS A 30 8.79 -1.86 9.46
N ARG A 31 7.74 -2.19 8.72
CA ARG A 31 7.54 -1.87 7.30
C ARG A 31 6.10 -1.49 7.08
N ASN A 32 5.86 -0.52 6.20
CA ASN A 32 4.52 -0.07 5.90
C ASN A 32 3.87 -1.04 4.89
N VAL A 33 3.02 -1.95 5.34
CA VAL A 33 2.46 -2.96 4.44
C VAL A 33 1.35 -2.43 3.53
N VAL A 34 0.98 -1.15 3.61
CA VAL A 34 -0.10 -0.60 2.78
C VAL A 34 0.36 0.42 1.75
N GLN A 35 1.62 0.87 1.84
CA GLN A 35 2.22 1.79 0.87
C GLN A 35 3.63 1.38 0.43
N ASP A 36 4.30 0.46 1.14
CA ASP A 36 5.61 -0.05 0.71
C ASP A 36 5.42 -1.05 -0.43
N GLU A 37 5.89 -0.68 -1.61
CA GLU A 37 5.88 -1.51 -2.81
C GLU A 37 6.65 -2.84 -2.67
N ASN A 38 7.54 -2.96 -1.68
CA ASN A 38 8.31 -4.19 -1.44
C ASN A 38 7.75 -5.04 -0.30
N ASN A 39 6.72 -4.56 0.40
CA ASN A 39 6.12 -5.24 1.54
C ASN A 39 4.59 -5.10 1.52
N CYS A 40 3.96 -5.09 0.34
CA CYS A 40 2.56 -4.77 0.19
C CYS A 40 1.64 -5.92 0.67
N GLY A 41 0.76 -5.66 1.61
CA GLY A 41 -0.09 -6.66 2.28
C GLY A 41 0.67 -7.56 3.26
N ALA A 42 1.90 -7.95 2.90
CA ALA A 42 2.76 -8.80 3.70
C ALA A 42 4.26 -8.47 3.52
N CYS A 43 5.05 -8.86 4.52
CA CYS A 43 6.50 -8.67 4.50
C CYS A 43 7.15 -9.43 3.32
N GLY A 44 7.92 -8.71 2.51
CA GLY A 44 8.59 -9.25 1.33
C GLY A 44 7.68 -9.49 0.13
N ASP A 45 6.40 -9.12 0.22
CA ASP A 45 5.48 -9.17 -0.91
C ASP A 45 5.67 -7.92 -1.77
N LYS A 46 6.41 -8.09 -2.87
CA LYS A 46 6.78 -6.99 -3.76
C LYS A 46 5.79 -6.88 -4.90
N CYS A 47 5.26 -5.68 -5.11
CA CYS A 47 4.44 -5.36 -6.26
C CYS A 47 5.22 -5.55 -7.57
N GLY A 48 4.53 -6.15 -8.55
CA GLY A 48 5.06 -6.33 -9.90
C GLY A 48 5.39 -5.00 -10.59
N PHE A 49 6.12 -5.08 -11.70
CA PHE A 49 6.49 -3.89 -12.47
C PHE A 49 5.26 -3.08 -12.89
N GLY A 50 5.27 -1.77 -12.63
CA GLY A 50 4.16 -0.86 -12.94
C GLY A 50 2.95 -0.95 -11.98
N LEU A 51 3.08 -1.71 -10.89
CA LEU A 51 2.11 -1.75 -9.79
C LEU A 51 2.65 -1.00 -8.58
N HIS A 52 1.74 -0.39 -7.83
CA HIS A 52 2.03 0.36 -6.62
C HIS A 52 1.23 -0.22 -5.46
N CYS A 53 1.80 -0.19 -4.26
CA CYS A 53 1.09 -0.63 -3.08
C CYS A 53 0.09 0.44 -2.63
N CYS A 54 -1.17 0.05 -2.52
CA CYS A 54 -2.25 0.90 -2.02
C CYS A 54 -3.20 0.05 -1.17
N ASP A 55 -3.40 0.44 0.09
CA ASP A 55 -4.22 -0.29 1.07
C ASP A 55 -3.86 -1.77 1.23
N GLY A 56 -2.59 -2.10 0.99
CA GLY A 56 -2.08 -3.47 1.10
C GLY A 56 -2.35 -4.34 -0.11
N ALA A 57 -2.78 -3.75 -1.23
CA ALA A 57 -2.91 -4.40 -2.52
C ALA A 57 -2.03 -3.72 -3.57
N CYS A 58 -1.45 -4.52 -4.46
CA CYS A 58 -0.71 -4.00 -5.61
C CYS A 58 -1.70 -3.61 -6.72
N VAL A 59 -1.78 -2.31 -7.01
CA VAL A 59 -2.71 -1.73 -7.98
C VAL A 59 -1.95 -0.93 -9.03
N SER A 60 -2.45 -0.87 -10.26
CA SER A 60 -1.85 -0.02 -11.29
C SER A 60 -2.46 1.38 -11.25
N PHE A 61 -1.63 2.40 -11.05
CA PHE A 61 -2.10 3.79 -11.16
C PHE A 61 -2.38 4.21 -12.60
N ALA A 62 -1.88 3.46 -13.58
CA ALA A 62 -2.05 3.80 -14.99
C ALA A 62 -3.41 3.38 -15.57
N SER A 63 -4.01 2.32 -15.02
CA SER A 63 -5.22 1.69 -15.59
C SER A 63 -6.35 1.46 -14.59
N SER A 64 -6.09 1.59 -13.28
CA SER A 64 -7.14 1.38 -12.28
C SER A 64 -8.01 2.61 -12.13
N ALA A 65 -9.28 2.51 -12.50
CA ALA A 65 -10.27 3.58 -12.32
C ALA A 65 -10.51 3.96 -10.85
N SER A 66 -10.09 3.12 -9.88
CA SER A 66 -10.22 3.41 -8.45
C SER A 66 -8.94 3.98 -7.82
N HIS A 67 -7.81 3.94 -8.54
CA HIS A 67 -6.49 4.38 -8.08
C HIS A 67 -5.75 5.15 -9.18
N CYS A 68 -6.47 5.95 -9.96
CA CYS A 68 -5.93 6.54 -11.18
C CYS A 68 -4.98 7.69 -10.87
N GLY A 69 -3.71 7.55 -11.23
CA GLY A 69 -2.64 8.52 -10.95
C GLY A 69 -2.12 8.48 -9.50
N GLU A 70 -2.95 8.10 -8.53
CA GLU A 70 -2.56 7.95 -7.12
C GLU A 70 -3.48 6.98 -6.37
N CYS A 71 -3.02 6.54 -5.20
CA CYS A 71 -3.76 5.64 -4.31
C CYS A 71 -5.10 6.29 -3.87
N ASN A 72 -6.20 5.53 -3.97
CA ASN A 72 -7.56 5.96 -3.64
C ASN A 72 -8.15 7.11 -4.48
N ARG A 73 -7.53 7.42 -5.63
CA ARG A 73 -8.11 8.35 -6.59
C ARG A 73 -9.03 7.65 -7.57
N ARG A 74 -10.32 7.74 -7.30
CA ARG A 74 -11.36 7.24 -8.19
C ARG A 74 -11.67 8.24 -9.30
N CYS A 75 -11.78 7.77 -10.53
CA CYS A 75 -12.32 8.55 -11.63
C CYS A 75 -13.84 8.76 -11.48
N SER A 76 -14.33 9.91 -11.94
CA SER A 76 -15.77 10.18 -12.03
C SER A 76 -16.47 9.11 -12.86
N SER A 77 -17.75 8.85 -12.53
CA SER A 77 -18.56 7.84 -13.21
C SER A 77 -18.52 8.01 -14.73
N GLY A 78 -18.10 6.96 -15.44
CA GLY A 78 -18.00 6.93 -16.89
C GLY A 78 -16.62 7.28 -17.46
N LEU A 79 -15.68 7.80 -16.65
CA LEU A 79 -14.31 8.06 -17.08
C LEU A 79 -13.43 6.82 -16.87
N LYS A 80 -12.68 6.46 -17.92
CA LYS A 80 -11.64 5.43 -17.84
C LYS A 80 -10.37 6.01 -17.25
N CYS A 81 -9.58 5.17 -16.60
CA CYS A 81 -8.21 5.50 -16.23
C CYS A 81 -7.28 5.00 -17.33
N GLU A 82 -6.61 5.93 -17.99
CA GLU A 82 -5.67 5.63 -19.07
C GLU A 82 -4.42 6.49 -18.86
N TYR A 83 -3.24 5.87 -18.90
CA TYR A 83 -1.94 6.52 -18.66
C TYR A 83 -1.86 7.30 -17.33
N GLY A 84 -2.66 6.92 -16.32
CA GLY A 84 -2.68 7.58 -15.03
C GLY A 84 -3.52 8.86 -14.98
N SER A 85 -4.40 9.05 -15.96
CA SER A 85 -5.34 10.16 -16.01
C SER A 85 -6.77 9.68 -16.28
N CYS A 86 -7.73 10.27 -15.56
CA CYS A 86 -9.14 10.01 -15.77
C CYS A 86 -9.64 10.72 -17.02
N GLY A 87 -10.24 9.99 -17.96
CA GLY A 87 -10.77 10.57 -19.19
C GLY A 87 -9.70 11.09 -20.14
N TYR A 88 -8.53 10.44 -20.14
CA TYR A 88 -7.47 10.71 -21.11
C TYR A 88 -8.04 10.62 -22.54
N ALA A 89 -7.85 11.69 -23.32
CA ALA A 89 -8.37 11.87 -24.67
C ALA A 89 -7.33 12.59 -25.53
#